data_AF-A0A931LJT9-F1
#
_entry.id   AF-A0A931LJT9-F1
#
_cell.length_a   1.000
_cell.length_b   1.000
_cell.length_c   1.000
_cell.angle_alpha   90.00
_cell.angle_beta   90.00
_cell.angle_gamma   90.00
#
_symmetry.space_group_name_H-M   'P 1'
#
loop_
_entity.id
_entity.type
_entity.pdbx_description
1 polymer ?
#
loop_
_entity_poly.entity_id
_entity_poly.type
_entity_poly.pdbx_seq_one_letter_code
_entity_poly.pdbx_strand_id
1 'polypeptide(L)'
;MHADRRMENSIEVARLAYCEHLIRDNDLDPEEMADFLCLDGQLEKACKWLAFGVAKRRYDPDRVRGLLIYLVSHEFKAKPDREKRSWLAERIEQKSIQMQDLTIEMLAGTFLRWEHIFALVGKEFNPTREKERLREVYTELIEKHRKEFCQNESQV
;
A
#
# COMPACT_ATOMS: atom_id res chain seq x y z
N MET A 1 29.47 3.60 -8.15
CA MET A 1 28.55 4.55 -7.49
C MET A 1 27.30 4.95 -8.30
N HIS A 2 27.17 4.59 -9.60
CA HIS A 2 25.94 4.85 -10.38
C HIS A 2 24.96 3.67 -10.47
N ALA A 3 25.42 2.44 -10.19
CA ALA A 3 24.59 1.23 -10.25
C ALA A 3 23.60 1.17 -9.08
N ASP A 4 24.04 1.48 -7.86
CA ASP A 4 23.18 1.46 -6.66
C ASP A 4 21.97 2.39 -6.76
N ARG A 5 22.18 3.63 -7.22
CA ARG A 5 21.06 4.58 -7.41
C ARG A 5 20.05 4.14 -8.48
N ARG A 6 20.49 3.40 -9.51
CA ARG A 6 19.57 2.87 -10.54
C ARG A 6 18.76 1.71 -9.97
N MET A 7 19.38 0.86 -9.16
CA MET A 7 18.71 -0.26 -8.49
C MET A 7 17.70 0.22 -7.44
N GLU A 8 18.09 1.17 -6.58
CA GLU A 8 17.19 1.82 -5.61
C GLU A 8 15.96 2.44 -6.29
N ASN A 9 16.15 3.19 -7.38
CA ASN A 9 15.04 3.77 -8.14
C ASN A 9 14.13 2.71 -8.75
N SER A 10 14.70 1.59 -9.22
CA SER A 10 13.93 0.49 -9.81
C SER A 10 13.06 -0.23 -8.77
N ILE A 11 13.57 -0.37 -7.54
CA ILE A 11 12.87 -1.04 -6.44
C ILE A 11 11.78 -0.16 -5.83
N GLU A 12 12.02 1.16 -5.74
CA GLU A 12 10.94 2.09 -5.39
C GLU A 12 9.83 2.04 -6.45
N VAL A 13 10.16 1.99 -7.75
CA VAL A 13 9.15 1.80 -8.81
C VAL A 13 8.41 0.47 -8.67
N ALA A 14 9.10 -0.62 -8.32
CA ALA A 14 8.47 -1.91 -8.06
C ALA A 14 7.46 -1.87 -6.89
N ARG A 15 7.81 -1.18 -5.81
CA ARG A 15 6.90 -0.97 -4.65
C ARG A 15 5.66 -0.18 -5.06
N LEU A 16 5.82 0.82 -5.92
CA LEU A 16 4.69 1.58 -6.46
C LEU A 16 3.82 0.72 -7.38
N ALA A 17 4.42 -0.07 -8.26
CA ALA A 17 3.67 -1.00 -9.09
C ALA A 17 2.86 -1.97 -8.22
N TYR A 18 3.47 -2.56 -7.20
CA TYR A 18 2.78 -3.45 -6.28
C TYR A 18 1.66 -2.74 -5.50
N CYS A 19 1.88 -1.51 -5.03
CA CYS A 19 0.84 -0.68 -4.44
C CYS A 19 -0.35 -0.47 -5.39
N GLU A 20 -0.09 -0.23 -6.68
CA GLU A 20 -1.16 -0.09 -7.68
C GLU A 20 -1.91 -1.41 -7.87
N HIS A 21 -1.22 -2.55 -7.92
CA HIS A 21 -1.86 -3.87 -7.94
C HIS A 21 -2.76 -4.10 -6.72
N LEU A 22 -2.31 -3.69 -5.52
CA LEU A 22 -3.08 -3.79 -4.29
C LEU A 22 -4.36 -2.95 -4.35
N ILE A 23 -4.29 -1.70 -4.81
CA ILE A 23 -5.45 -0.80 -4.96
C ILE A 23 -6.44 -1.36 -5.97
N ARG A 24 -5.93 -1.83 -7.12
CA ARG A 24 -6.74 -2.27 -8.25
C ARG A 24 -7.28 -3.69 -8.12
N ASP A 25 -6.93 -4.36 -7.02
CA ASP A 25 -7.35 -5.73 -6.72
C ASP A 25 -6.85 -6.77 -7.74
N ASN A 26 -5.63 -6.56 -8.22
CA ASN A 26 -4.92 -7.55 -9.01
C ASN A 26 -4.18 -8.48 -8.03
N ASP A 27 -4.70 -9.70 -7.84
CA ASP A 27 -4.20 -10.68 -6.86
C ASP A 27 -2.79 -11.19 -7.16
N LEU A 28 -1.78 -10.40 -6.77
CA LEU A 28 -0.38 -10.85 -6.69
C LEU A 28 -0.11 -11.44 -5.31
N ASP A 29 0.66 -12.53 -5.28
CA ASP A 29 1.01 -13.18 -4.02
C ASP A 29 2.03 -12.36 -3.23
N PRO A 30 1.74 -11.95 -1.97
CA PRO A 30 2.70 -11.27 -1.14
C PRO A 30 3.98 -12.09 -0.92
N GLU A 31 3.90 -13.42 -0.88
CA GLU A 31 5.09 -14.27 -0.71
C GLU A 31 5.97 -14.25 -1.96
N GLU A 32 5.37 -14.32 -3.17
CA GLU A 32 6.11 -14.20 -4.44
C GLU A 32 6.74 -12.81 -4.62
N MET A 33 6.11 -11.78 -4.06
CA MET A 33 6.61 -10.41 -4.13
C MET A 33 7.67 -10.09 -3.06
N ALA A 34 7.83 -10.93 -2.03
CA ALA A 34 8.68 -10.63 -0.89
C ALA A 34 10.15 -10.48 -1.30
N ASP A 35 10.68 -11.43 -2.06
CA ASP A 35 12.07 -11.40 -2.53
C ASP A 35 12.34 -10.17 -3.39
N PHE A 36 11.43 -9.87 -4.31
CA PHE A 36 11.56 -8.75 -5.24
C PHE A 36 11.53 -7.38 -4.54
N LEU A 37 10.62 -7.19 -3.58
CA LEU A 37 10.47 -5.93 -2.86
C LEU A 37 11.57 -5.69 -1.81
N CYS A 38 12.31 -6.74 -1.43
CA CYS A 38 13.41 -6.68 -0.46
C CYS A 38 14.81 -6.54 -1.09
N LEU A 39 14.94 -6.52 -2.43
CA LEU A 39 16.24 -6.55 -3.13
C LEU A 39 17.23 -5.42 -2.76
N ASP A 40 16.75 -4.28 -2.26
CA ASP A 40 17.59 -3.15 -1.84
C ASP A 40 18.02 -3.26 -0.35
N GLY A 41 17.69 -4.37 0.30
CA GLY A 41 17.93 -4.59 1.73
C GLY A 41 17.01 -3.78 2.65
N GLN A 42 16.04 -3.01 2.13
CA GLN A 42 15.14 -2.18 2.93
C GLN A 42 13.91 -2.96 3.38
N LEU A 43 14.15 -3.97 4.21
CA LEU A 43 13.13 -4.90 4.71
C LEU A 43 11.91 -4.18 5.31
N GLU A 44 12.12 -3.16 6.15
CA GLU A 44 11.00 -2.44 6.77
C GLU A 44 10.10 -1.74 5.75
N LYS A 45 10.68 -1.21 4.65
CA LYS A 45 9.88 -0.63 3.57
C LYS A 45 9.13 -1.71 2.79
N ALA A 46 9.78 -2.82 2.48
CA ALA A 46 9.14 -3.95 1.81
C ALA A 46 7.96 -4.50 2.64
N CYS A 47 8.18 -4.75 3.94
CA CYS A 47 7.17 -5.28 4.84
C CYS A 47 5.93 -4.37 4.96
N LYS A 48 6.05 -3.05 4.81
CA LYS A 48 4.88 -2.16 4.77
C LYS A 48 3.93 -2.53 3.63
N TRP A 49 4.48 -2.72 2.42
CA TRP A 49 3.69 -3.07 1.25
C TRP A 49 3.19 -4.51 1.31
N LEU A 50 4.05 -5.44 1.73
CA LEU A 50 3.67 -6.84 1.92
C LEU A 50 2.55 -7.01 2.95
N ALA A 51 2.56 -6.20 4.02
CA ALA A 51 1.51 -6.23 5.02
C ALA A 51 0.14 -5.90 4.44
N PHE A 52 0.04 -4.97 3.48
CA PHE A 52 -1.22 -4.71 2.79
C PHE A 52 -1.68 -5.92 1.98
N GLY A 53 -0.77 -6.57 1.25
CA GLY A 53 -1.12 -7.77 0.47
C GLY A 53 -1.60 -8.92 1.36
N VAL A 54 -0.91 -9.18 2.47
CA VAL A 54 -1.31 -10.21 3.43
C VAL A 54 -2.63 -9.84 4.12
N ALA A 55 -2.79 -8.58 4.53
CA ALA A 55 -4.02 -8.10 5.16
C ALA A 55 -5.23 -8.20 4.22
N LYS A 56 -5.07 -7.90 2.92
CA LYS A 56 -6.14 -8.07 1.91
C LYS A 56 -6.62 -9.52 1.81
N ARG A 57 -5.72 -10.49 1.94
CA ARG A 57 -6.07 -11.93 1.92
C ARG A 57 -6.70 -12.40 3.24
N ARG A 58 -6.26 -11.83 4.37
CA ARG A 58 -6.67 -12.26 5.72
C ARG A 58 -7.99 -11.60 6.18
N TYR A 59 -8.25 -10.38 5.73
CA TYR A 59 -9.39 -9.57 6.14
C TYR A 59 -10.24 -9.16 4.93
N ASP A 60 -11.16 -8.21 5.13
CA ASP A 60 -11.98 -7.64 4.06
C ASP A 60 -11.10 -6.83 3.09
N PRO A 61 -10.98 -7.24 1.80
CA PRO A 61 -10.11 -6.59 0.82
C PRO A 61 -10.46 -5.12 0.61
N ASP A 62 -11.75 -4.79 0.57
CA ASP A 62 -12.23 -3.43 0.31
C ASP A 62 -11.88 -2.48 1.45
N ARG A 63 -11.94 -2.96 2.68
CA ARG A 63 -11.52 -2.19 3.86
C ARG A 63 -10.02 -1.92 3.88
N VAL A 64 -9.21 -2.93 3.54
CA VAL A 64 -7.75 -2.77 3.47
C VAL A 64 -7.37 -1.82 2.33
N ARG A 65 -8.03 -1.94 1.17
CA ARG A 65 -7.85 -1.05 0.02
C ARG A 65 -8.25 0.38 0.35
N GLY A 66 -9.36 0.60 1.07
CA GLY A 66 -9.76 1.93 1.53
C GLY A 66 -8.72 2.61 2.41
N LEU A 67 -8.12 1.87 3.34
CA LEU A 67 -7.01 2.37 4.15
C LEU A 67 -5.80 2.73 3.29
N LEU A 68 -5.45 1.87 2.32
CA LEU A 68 -4.34 2.11 1.40
C LEU A 68 -4.57 3.36 0.52
N ILE A 69 -5.76 3.50 -0.06
CA ILE A 69 -6.18 4.66 -0.85
C ILE A 69 -6.04 5.95 -0.05
N TYR A 70 -6.49 5.96 1.20
CA TYR A 70 -6.33 7.10 2.09
C TYR A 70 -4.85 7.46 2.26
N LEU A 71 -4.00 6.48 2.59
CA LEU A 71 -2.58 6.71 2.81
C LEU A 71 -1.89 7.22 1.54
N VAL A 72 -2.13 6.58 0.40
CA VAL A 72 -1.57 6.96 -0.91
C VAL A 72 -2.02 8.36 -1.34
N SER A 73 -3.23 8.79 -0.97
CA SER A 73 -3.69 10.15 -1.27
C SER A 73 -2.93 11.25 -0.51
N HIS A 74 -2.28 10.90 0.60
CA HIS A 74 -1.49 11.79 1.46
C HIS A 74 0.02 11.55 1.35
N GLU A 75 0.42 10.35 0.93
CA GLU A 75 1.79 9.99 0.63
C GLU A 75 2.17 10.45 -0.77
N PHE A 76 3.46 10.31 -1.07
CA PHE A 76 4.19 11.01 -2.11
C PHE A 76 4.49 12.45 -1.71
N LYS A 77 5.73 12.88 -1.91
CA LYS A 77 6.21 14.27 -1.77
C LYS A 77 5.51 15.24 -2.76
N ALA A 78 4.33 14.85 -3.24
CA ALA A 78 3.47 15.58 -4.13
C ALA A 78 2.96 16.83 -3.41
N LYS A 79 3.00 17.94 -4.13
CA LYS A 79 2.35 19.16 -3.68
C LYS A 79 0.83 18.93 -3.68
N PRO A 80 0.09 19.51 -2.72
CA PRO A 80 -1.36 19.48 -2.75
C PRO A 80 -1.90 20.00 -4.08
N ASP A 81 -2.73 19.19 -4.73
CA ASP A 81 -3.41 19.52 -5.97
C ASP A 81 -4.92 19.63 -5.69
N ARG A 82 -5.40 20.87 -5.61
CA ARG A 82 -6.79 21.16 -5.24
C ARG A 82 -7.76 20.82 -6.37
N GLU A 83 -7.38 21.02 -7.62
CA GLU A 83 -8.24 20.76 -8.77
C GLU A 83 -8.47 19.27 -8.91
N LYS A 84 -7.39 18.50 -8.86
CA LYS A 84 -7.43 17.04 -8.88
C LYS A 84 -8.19 16.46 -7.69
N ARG A 85 -8.00 17.02 -6.50
CA ARG A 85 -8.79 16.65 -5.31
C ARG A 85 -10.27 16.85 -5.55
N SER A 86 -10.68 18.04 -5.98
CA SER A 86 -12.11 18.37 -6.19
C SER A 86 -12.73 17.43 -7.22
N TRP A 87 -12.04 17.23 -8.35
CA TRP A 87 -12.48 16.33 -9.41
C TRP A 87 -12.66 14.89 -8.92
N LEU A 88 -11.69 14.37 -8.15
CA LEU A 88 -11.75 13.01 -7.66
C LEU A 88 -12.82 12.84 -6.57
N ALA A 89 -12.92 13.79 -5.64
CA ALA A 89 -13.93 13.79 -4.59
C ALA A 89 -15.35 13.80 -5.17
N GLU A 90 -15.61 14.66 -6.16
CA GLU A 90 -16.90 14.72 -6.85
C GLU A 90 -17.27 13.38 -7.48
N ARG A 91 -16.33 12.73 -8.19
CA ARG A 91 -16.58 11.42 -8.81
C ARG A 91 -16.86 10.33 -7.79
N ILE A 92 -16.14 10.34 -6.67
CA ILE A 92 -16.36 9.41 -5.56
C ILE A 92 -17.76 9.61 -4.97
N GLU A 93 -18.15 10.85 -4.69
CA GLU A 93 -19.45 11.19 -4.11
C GLU A 93 -20.62 10.85 -5.05
N GLN A 94 -20.43 11.06 -6.35
CA GLN A 94 -21.39 10.67 -7.39
C GLN A 94 -21.38 9.17 -7.71
N LYS A 95 -20.47 8.39 -7.08
CA LYS A 95 -20.25 6.97 -7.37
C LYS A 95 -19.93 6.67 -8.83
N SER A 96 -19.36 7.64 -9.55
CA SER A 96 -18.95 7.51 -10.94
C SER A 96 -17.54 6.95 -11.12
N ILE A 97 -16.85 6.65 -10.02
CA ILE A 97 -15.58 5.93 -9.97
C ILE A 97 -15.62 4.86 -8.87
N GLN A 98 -15.06 3.68 -9.15
CA GLN A 98 -14.93 2.59 -8.18
C GLN A 98 -13.47 2.45 -7.72
N MET A 99 -13.22 1.69 -6.65
CA MET A 99 -11.87 1.55 -6.10
C MET A 99 -10.89 0.91 -7.09
N GLN A 100 -11.34 -0.04 -7.92
CA GLN A 100 -10.50 -0.71 -8.92
C GLN A 100 -10.03 0.20 -10.06
N ASP A 101 -10.70 1.34 -10.24
CA ASP A 101 -10.37 2.33 -11.27
C ASP A 101 -9.31 3.33 -10.78
N LEU A 102 -8.99 3.33 -9.48
CA LEU A 102 -8.04 4.26 -8.89
C LEU A 102 -6.60 3.82 -9.15
N THR A 103 -5.78 4.77 -9.60
CA THR A 103 -4.32 4.61 -9.72
C THR A 103 -3.59 5.47 -8.70
N ILE A 104 -2.31 5.17 -8.45
CA ILE A 104 -1.47 6.02 -7.60
C ILE A 104 -1.38 7.42 -8.16
N GLU A 105 -1.27 7.54 -9.49
CA GLU A 105 -1.24 8.84 -10.16
C GLU A 105 -2.52 9.62 -9.89
N MET A 106 -3.71 9.01 -9.91
CA MET A 106 -4.96 9.70 -9.59
C MET A 106 -5.07 10.13 -8.14
N LEU A 107 -4.46 9.39 -7.21
CA LEU A 107 -4.57 9.62 -5.77
C LEU A 107 -3.53 10.60 -5.24
N ALA A 108 -2.29 10.56 -5.73
CA ALA A 108 -1.19 11.31 -5.17
C ALA A 108 -1.48 12.82 -5.11
N GLY A 109 -1.29 13.42 -3.94
CA GLY A 109 -1.47 14.86 -3.71
C GLY A 109 -2.92 15.32 -3.62
N THR A 110 -3.90 14.40 -3.57
CA THR A 110 -5.33 14.76 -3.44
C THR A 110 -5.79 14.95 -1.99
N PHE A 111 -5.10 14.37 -1.00
CA PHE A 111 -5.45 14.50 0.42
C PHE A 111 -6.94 14.23 0.69
N LEU A 112 -7.42 13.04 0.28
CA LEU A 112 -8.83 12.66 0.42
C LEU A 112 -9.22 12.57 1.90
N ARG A 113 -10.40 13.08 2.25
CA ARG A 113 -10.95 12.96 3.61
C ARG A 113 -11.56 11.57 3.81
N TRP A 114 -11.70 11.16 5.07
CA TRP A 114 -12.34 9.90 5.43
C TRP A 114 -13.76 9.73 4.86
N GLU A 115 -14.52 10.82 4.73
CA GLU A 115 -15.85 10.79 4.10
C GLU A 115 -15.81 10.27 2.65
N HIS A 116 -14.76 10.60 1.88
CA HIS A 116 -14.61 10.08 0.52
C HIS A 116 -14.26 8.57 0.56
N ILE A 117 -13.47 8.15 1.54
CA ILE A 117 -13.16 6.72 1.74
C ILE A 117 -14.40 5.94 2.16
N PHE A 118 -15.26 6.50 3.02
CA PHE A 118 -16.54 5.90 3.40
C PHE A 118 -17.51 5.82 2.22
N ALA A 119 -17.45 6.76 1.27
CA ALA A 119 -18.24 6.68 0.04
C ALA A 119 -17.76 5.54 -0.88
N LEU A 120 -16.47 5.20 -0.86
CA LEU A 120 -15.88 4.09 -1.62
C LEU A 120 -16.14 2.72 -0.98
N VAL A 121 -15.92 2.59 0.33
CA VAL A 121 -15.90 1.29 1.04
C VAL A 121 -17.21 1.00 1.78
N GLY A 122 -17.97 2.05 2.13
CA GLY A 122 -19.16 1.96 2.96
C GLY A 122 -18.94 2.41 4.41
N LYS A 123 -20.05 2.69 5.09
CA LYS A 123 -20.07 3.33 6.43
C LYS A 123 -19.61 2.41 7.58
N GLU A 124 -19.50 1.11 7.34
CA GLU A 124 -19.02 0.14 8.35
C GLU A 124 -17.48 0.07 8.42
N PHE A 125 -16.79 0.76 7.51
CA PHE A 125 -15.35 0.87 7.52
C PHE A 125 -14.87 1.64 8.76
N ASN A 126 -13.95 1.03 9.51
CA ASN A 126 -13.34 1.64 10.71
C ASN A 126 -11.82 1.76 10.49
N PRO A 127 -11.31 2.97 10.17
CA PRO A 127 -9.88 3.17 9.88
C PRO A 127 -8.94 2.74 11.00
N THR A 128 -9.34 2.95 12.26
CA THR A 128 -8.52 2.60 13.43
C THR A 128 -8.36 1.09 13.52
N ARG A 129 -9.46 0.34 13.40
CA ARG A 129 -9.44 -1.13 13.45
C ARG A 129 -8.61 -1.73 12.32
N GLU A 130 -8.77 -1.23 11.10
CA GLU A 130 -8.00 -1.77 9.98
C GLU A 130 -6.51 -1.40 10.05
N LYS A 131 -6.18 -0.23 10.64
CA LYS A 131 -4.78 0.14 10.93
C LYS A 131 -4.15 -0.77 11.98
N GLU A 132 -4.89 -1.15 13.02
CA GLU A 132 -4.42 -2.09 14.04
C GLU A 132 -4.13 -3.47 13.44
N ARG A 133 -5.09 -4.01 12.66
CA ARG A 133 -4.91 -5.27 11.92
C ARG A 133 -3.71 -5.25 11.00
N LEU A 134 -3.53 -4.17 10.24
CA LEU A 134 -2.37 -4.01 9.37
C LEU A 134 -1.06 -3.98 10.17
N ARG A 135 -1.06 -3.36 11.35
CA ARG A 135 0.10 -3.28 12.23
C ARG A 135 0.48 -4.65 12.79
N GLU A 136 -0.51 -5.46 13.15
CA GLU A 136 -0.31 -6.86 13.58
C GLU A 136 0.38 -7.65 12.47
N VAL A 137 -0.18 -7.62 11.25
CA VAL A 137 0.42 -8.29 10.08
C VAL A 137 1.84 -7.79 9.79
N TYR A 138 2.07 -6.48 9.83
CA TYR A 138 3.41 -5.90 9.66
C TYR A 138 4.40 -6.43 10.70
N THR A 139 3.97 -6.50 11.97
CA THR A 139 4.81 -6.98 13.07
C THR A 139 5.15 -8.46 12.89
N GLU A 140 4.17 -9.29 12.54
CA GLU A 140 4.37 -10.70 12.21
C GLU A 140 5.39 -10.88 11.08
N LEU A 141 5.28 -10.10 10.00
CA LEU A 141 6.18 -10.17 8.85
C LEU A 141 7.63 -9.81 9.20
N ILE A 142 7.80 -8.73 9.97
CA ILE A 142 9.12 -8.28 10.43
C ILE A 142 9.76 -9.34 11.33
N GLU A 143 8.99 -9.91 12.27
CA GLU A 143 9.50 -10.95 13.16
C GLU A 143 9.86 -12.23 12.41
N LYS A 144 9.05 -12.64 11.42
CA LYS A 144 9.32 -13.78 10.55
C LYS A 144 10.66 -13.60 9.81
N HIS A 145 10.81 -12.47 9.10
CA HIS A 145 12.03 -12.22 8.33
C HIS A 145 13.25 -12.10 9.23
N ARG A 146 13.16 -11.41 10.37
CA ARG A 146 14.28 -11.32 11.34
C ARG A 146 14.73 -12.69 11.83
N LYS A 147 13.80 -13.61 12.10
CA LYS A 147 14.14 -14.99 12.52
C LYS A 147 14.84 -15.76 11.41
N GLU A 148 14.36 -15.65 10.16
CA GLU A 148 14.98 -16.29 8.99
C GLU A 148 16.40 -15.77 8.75
N PHE A 149 16.63 -14.46 8.92
CA PHE A 149 17.98 -13.88 8.85
C PHE A 149 18.91 -14.38 9.97
N CYS A 150 18.47 -14.42 11.23
CA CYS A 150 19.27 -14.95 12.35
C CYS A 150 19.60 -16.44 12.22
N GLN A 151 18.70 -17.23 11.62
CA GLN A 151 18.91 -18.67 11.40
C GLN A 151 19.93 -18.94 10.28
N ASN A 152 19.94 -18.11 9.24
CA ASN A 152 20.88 -18.24 8.12
C ASN A 152 22.32 -17.84 8.52
N GLU A 153 22.50 -16.87 9.42
CA GLU A 153 23.84 -16.51 9.94
C GLU A 153 24.42 -17.58 10.89
N SER A 154 23.57 -18.40 11.52
CA SER A 154 24.00 -19.48 12.43
C SER A 154 24.43 -20.76 11.69
N GLN A 155 24.30 -20.79 10.36
CA GLN A 155 24.67 -21.92 9.49
C GLN A 155 25.92 -21.64 8.62
N VAL A 156 26.58 -20.50 8.80
CA VAL A 156 27.82 -20.11 8.10
C VAL A 156 29.03 -20.21 9.04
#